data_AF-A0A916F6A7-F1
#
_entry.id   AF-A0A916F6A7-F1
#
_cell.length_a   1.000
_cell.length_b   1.000
_cell.length_c   1.000
_cell.angle_alpha   90.00
_cell.angle_beta   90.00
_cell.angle_gamma   90.00
#
_symmetry.space_group_name_H-M   'P 1'
#
loop_
_entity.id
_entity.type
_entity.pdbx_description
1 polymer ?
#
loop_
_entity_poly.entity_id
_entity_poly.type
_entity_poly.pdbx_seq_one_letter_code
_entity_poly.pdbx_strand_id
1 'polypeptide(L)' 'DLIHHSDRGSQYLSIHYTEKLAEAGIDASVGSAGDSYDNALAETINGLYKTEVIRKRGPWKALDD' A
#
# COMPACT_ATOMS: atom_id res chain seq x y z
N ASP A 1 16.58 -1.70 -13.11
CA ASP A 1 15.11 -1.65 -13.06
C ASP A 1 14.60 -1.29 -11.68
N LEU A 2 13.50 -0.53 -11.67
CA LEU A 2 12.72 -0.21 -10.48
C LEU A 2 11.44 -1.05 -10.51
N ILE A 3 11.13 -1.71 -9.41
CA ILE A 3 9.90 -2.52 -9.25
C ILE A 3 8.97 -1.82 -8.26
N HIS A 4 7.72 -1.64 -8.65
CA HIS A 4 6.64 -1.30 -7.75
C HIS A 4 5.91 -2.57 -7.33
N HIS A 5 6.02 -2.94 -6.05
CA HIS A 5 5.30 -4.06 -5.47
C HIS A 5 4.09 -3.57 -4.66
N SER A 6 2.91 -4.15 -4.91
CA SER A 6 1.67 -3.82 -4.20
C SER A 6 0.88 -5.07 -3.79
N ASP A 7 -0.17 -4.88 -2.99
CA ASP A 7 -1.20 -5.89 -2.83
C ASP A 7 -2.02 -6.07 -4.15
N ARG A 8 -3.01 -6.97 -4.11
CA ARG A 8 -3.91 -7.25 -5.23
C ARG A 8 -5.17 -6.36 -5.25
N GLY A 9 -5.11 -5.18 -4.65
CA GLY A 9 -6.21 -4.22 -4.65
C GLY A 9 -6.63 -3.84 -6.06
N SER A 10 -7.93 -3.63 -6.27
CA SER A 10 -8.50 -3.31 -7.59
C SER A 10 -7.89 -2.07 -8.22
N GLN A 11 -7.46 -1.11 -7.41
CA GLN A 11 -6.75 0.09 -7.83
C GLN A 11 -5.39 -0.22 -8.46
N TYR A 12 -4.61 -1.13 -7.87
CA TYR A 12 -3.27 -1.48 -8.34
C TYR A 12 -3.30 -2.43 -9.54
N LEU A 13 -4.42 -3.15 -9.72
CA LEU A 13 -4.69 -3.98 -10.89
C LEU A 13 -5.39 -3.21 -12.03
N SER A 14 -5.73 -1.94 -11.83
CA SER A 14 -6.44 -1.15 -12.84
C SER A 14 -5.54 -0.86 -14.05
N ILE A 15 -6.14 -0.85 -15.24
CA ILE A 15 -5.45 -0.56 -16.51
C ILE A 15 -4.73 0.79 -16.42
N HIS A 16 -5.44 1.81 -15.93
CA HIS A 16 -4.88 3.15 -15.84
C HIS A 16 -3.63 3.21 -14.94
N TYR A 17 -3.63 2.47 -13.83
CA TYR A 17 -2.49 2.46 -12.92
C TYR A 17 -1.28 1.74 -13.53
N THR A 18 -1.48 0.59 -14.16
CA THR A 18 -0.39 -0.17 -14.78
C THR A 18 0.18 0.52 -16.01
N GLU A 19 -0.64 1.23 -16.80
CA GLU A 19 -0.18 2.11 -17.88
C GLU A 19 0.74 3.22 -17.35
N LYS A 20 0.37 3.86 -16.23
CA LYS A 20 1.21 4.90 -15.61
C LYS A 20 2.56 4.38 -15.13
N LEU A 21 2.61 3.16 -14.59
CA LEU A 21 3.88 2.52 -14.21
C LEU A 21 4.74 2.26 -15.45
N ALA A 22 4.14 1.75 -16.52
CA ALA A 22 4.85 1.50 -17.78
C ALA A 22 5.39 2.80 -18.42
N GLU A 23 4.59 3.87 -18.44
CA GLU A 23 5.03 5.20 -18.91
C GLU A 23 6.23 5.74 -18.12
N ALA A 24 6.31 5.41 -16.82
CA ALA A 24 7.41 5.79 -15.94
C ALA A 24 8.62 4.83 -16.00
N GLY A 25 8.54 3.74 -16.77
CA GLY A 25 9.59 2.72 -16.84
C GLY A 25 9.72 1.90 -15.55
N ILE A 26 8.60 1.66 -14.85
CA ILE A 26 8.54 0.93 -13.59
C ILE A 26 7.85 -0.41 -13.82
N ASP A 27 8.50 -1.49 -13.39
CA ASP A 27 7.93 -2.83 -13.45
C ASP A 27 6.90 -3.04 -12.34
N ALA A 28 5.71 -3.50 -12.70
CA ALA A 28 4.66 -3.82 -11.74
C ALA A 28 4.84 -5.25 -11.18
N SER A 29 4.67 -5.39 -9.87
CA SER A 29 4.64 -6.66 -9.15
C SER A 29 3.50 -6.65 -8.13
N VAL A 30 2.81 -7.76 -7.96
CA VAL A 30 1.74 -7.90 -6.96
C VAL A 30 1.89 -9.17 -6.15
N GLY A 31 1.38 -9.16 -4.92
CA GLY A 31 1.36 -10.33 -4.05
C GLY A 31 0.64 -11.55 -4.65
N SER A 32 1.02 -12.72 -4.14
CA SER A 32 0.46 -14.03 -4.45
C SER A 32 -1.00 -14.11 -4.01
N ALA A 33 -1.80 -14.90 -4.73
CA ALA A 33 -3.21 -15.05 -4.38
C ALA A 33 -3.37 -15.84 -3.07
N GLY A 34 -4.11 -15.28 -2.11
CA GLY A 34 -4.38 -15.93 -0.82
C GLY A 34 -3.23 -15.87 0.18
N ASP A 35 -2.17 -15.11 -0.12
CA ASP A 35 -1.03 -14.90 0.78
C ASP A 35 -0.93 -13.43 1.19
N SER A 36 -1.11 -13.16 2.48
CA SER A 36 -0.99 -11.82 3.04
C SER A 36 0.45 -11.45 3.40
N TYR A 37 1.38 -12.41 3.44
CA TYR A 37 2.77 -12.14 3.84
C TYR A 37 3.49 -11.22 2.86
N ASP A 38 3.14 -11.25 1.58
CA ASP A 38 3.71 -10.40 0.54
C ASP A 38 3.49 -8.90 0.83
N ASN A 39 2.42 -8.53 1.55
CA ASN A 39 2.11 -7.15 1.91
C ASN A 39 2.47 -6.79 3.38
N ALA A 40 2.93 -7.76 4.18
CA ALA A 40 3.05 -7.61 5.63
C ALA A 40 3.99 -6.46 6.05
N LEU A 41 5.06 -6.20 5.29
CA LEU A 41 5.97 -5.09 5.56
C LEU A 41 5.26 -3.73 5.41
N ALA A 42 4.50 -3.54 4.33
CA ALA A 42 3.77 -2.30 4.08
C ALA A 42 2.69 -2.07 5.15
N GLU A 43 1.99 -3.13 5.56
CA GLU A 43 1.00 -3.07 6.64
C GLU A 43 1.62 -2.73 7.99
N THR A 44 2.81 -3.28 8.28
CA THR A 44 3.55 -2.96 9.51
C THR A 44 3.90 -1.47 9.59
N ILE A 45 4.41 -0.90 8.49
CA ILE A 45 4.73 0.53 8.41
C ILE A 45 3.47 1.38 8.60
N ASN A 46 2.37 1.04 7.93
CA ASN A 46 1.09 1.73 8.10
C ASN A 46 0.57 1.64 9.55
N GLY A 47 0.73 0.50 10.21
CA GLY A 47 0.39 0.29 11.61
C GLY A 47 1.21 1.18 12.55
N LEU A 48 2.53 1.26 12.32
CA LEU A 48 3.41 2.14 13.07
C LEU A 48 3.03 3.62 12.89
N TYR A 49 2.77 4.05 11.65
CA TYR A 49 2.32 5.43 11.39
C TYR A 49 1.01 5.76 12.13
N LYS A 50 0.01 4.87 12.07
CA LYS A 50 -1.25 5.04 12.80
C LYS A 50 -1.02 5.12 14.32
N THR A 51 -0.10 4.33 14.85
CA THR A 51 0.19 4.27 16.29
C THR A 51 0.96 5.49 16.77
N GLU A 52 2.06 5.82 16.12
CA GLU A 52 3.03 6.81 16.61
C GLU A 52 2.72 8.24 16.18
N VAL A 53 2.03 8.42 15.05
CA VAL A 53 1.70 9.74 14.53
C VAL A 53 0.25 10.05 14.82
N ILE A 54 -0.67 9.24 14.32
CA ILE A 54 -2.11 9.53 14.44
C ILE A 54 -2.53 9.42 15.92
N ARG A 55 -2.44 8.24 16.53
CA ARG A 55 -2.94 8.05 17.91
C ARG A 55 -2.19 8.89 18.95
N LYS A 56 -0.87 9.11 18.77
CA LYS A 56 -0.04 9.82 19.76
C LYS A 56 -0.05 11.34 19.63
N ARG A 57 -0.24 11.93 18.43
CA ARG A 57 0.04 13.37 18.18
C ARG A 57 -1.17 14.27 17.90
N GLY A 58 -2.41 13.79 17.85
CA GLY A 58 -3.56 14.65 17.54
C GLY A 58 -4.58 14.80 18.67
N PRO A 59 -5.52 15.76 18.52
CA PRO A 59 -6.93 15.49 18.71
C PRO A 59 -7.55 15.26 17.33
N TRP A 60 -7.68 13.99 16.92
CA TRP A 60 -8.40 13.63 15.70
C TRP A 60 -9.86 13.34 16.04
N LYS A 61 -10.79 13.92 15.26
CA LYS A 61 -12.22 13.63 15.39
C LYS A 61 -12.51 12.27 14.75
N ALA A 62 -13.42 11.48 15.34
CA ALA A 62 -13.85 10.17 14.84
C ALA A 62 -12.75 9.08 14.76
N LEU A 63 -11.78 9.09 15.68
CA LEU A 63 -10.79 8.02 15.76
C LEU A 63 -11.38 6.70 16.28
N ASP A 64 -12.40 6.81 17.14
CA ASP A 64 -13.07 5.72 17.86
C ASP A 64 -14.55 5.52 17.42
N ASP A 65 -15.02 6.30 16.44
CA ASP A 65 -16.36 6.14 15.82
C ASP A 65 -16.31 5.03 14.75
#